data_AF-A0A2V8I3G4-F1
#
_entry.id   AF-A0A2V8I3G4-F1
#
_cell.length_a   1.000
_cell.length_b   1.000
_cell.length_c   1.000
_cell.angle_alpha   90.00
_cell.angle_beta   90.00
_cell.angle_gamma   90.00
#
_symmetry.space_group_name_H-M   'P 1'
#
loop_
_entity.id
_entity.type
_entity.pdbx_description
1 polymer ?
#
loop_
_entity_poly.entity_id
_entity_poly.type
_entity_poly.pdbx_seq_one_letter_code
_entity_poly.pdbx_strand_id
1 'polypeptide(L)'
;MIESVDIAPAYLRDLATKIDFKQIRTASLGLAYDALHGSGAGYLDGLLRQENISVMALHETRDVYFGGHHPEPADEQLGELKAVMKNNRLKLGLATDGDADRFGVL
;
A
#
# COMPACT_ATOMS: atom_id res chain seq x y z
N MET A 1 9.59 32.63 4.33
CA MET A 1 9.33 32.09 2.99
C MET A 1 9.09 30.60 3.15
N ILE A 2 8.02 30.06 2.55
CA ILE A 2 7.70 28.62 2.61
C ILE A 2 7.89 28.08 1.19
N GLU A 3 8.64 26.99 1.06
CA GLU A 3 8.88 26.31 -0.20
C GLU A 3 8.23 24.92 -0.18
N SER A 4 7.66 24.52 -1.31
CA SER A 4 7.10 23.18 -1.49
C SER A 4 8.14 22.31 -2.17
N VAL A 5 8.36 21.11 -1.62
CA VAL A 5 9.29 20.12 -2.16
C VAL A 5 8.55 18.79 -2.26
N ASP A 6 8.63 18.14 -3.41
CA ASP A 6 8.20 16.75 -3.58
C ASP A 6 9.34 15.81 -3.19
N ILE A 7 9.16 15.12 -2.06
CA ILE A 7 10.15 14.20 -1.50
C ILE A 7 9.95 12.75 -1.99
N ALA A 8 8.78 12.43 -2.56
CA ALA A 8 8.42 11.07 -2.92
C ALA A 8 9.40 10.45 -3.94
N PRO A 9 9.83 11.14 -5.02
CA PRO A 9 10.72 10.54 -6.01
C PRO A 9 12.09 10.17 -5.44
N ALA A 10 12.63 10.96 -4.51
CA ALA A 10 13.92 10.67 -3.89
C ALA A 10 13.82 9.44 -2.98
N TYR A 11 12.77 9.38 -2.16
CA TYR A 11 12.47 8.25 -1.28
C TYR A 11 12.27 6.95 -2.07
N LEU A 12 11.41 6.96 -3.09
CA LEU A 12 11.09 5.75 -3.87
C LEU A 12 12.31 5.23 -4.64
N ARG A 13 13.16 6.12 -5.19
CA ARG A 13 14.42 5.71 -5.83
C ARG A 13 15.36 5.04 -4.83
N ASP A 14 15.54 5.63 -3.66
CA ASP A 14 16.40 5.06 -2.62
C ASP A 14 15.86 3.72 -2.12
N LEU A 15 14.55 3.59 -1.93
CA LEU A 15 13.89 2.34 -1.57
C LEU A 15 14.10 1.27 -2.66
N ALA A 16 14.02 1.64 -3.93
CA ALA A 16 14.17 0.71 -5.04
C ALA A 16 15.57 0.07 -5.12
N THR A 17 16.60 0.73 -4.57
CA THR A 17 17.95 0.14 -4.50
C THR A 17 18.09 -0.98 -3.47
N LYS A 18 17.12 -1.12 -2.56
CA LYS A 18 17.18 -2.06 -1.41
C LYS A 18 16.36 -3.33 -1.64
N ILE A 19 15.56 -3.37 -2.69
CA ILE A 19 14.56 -4.43 -2.92
C ILE A 19 14.85 -5.14 -4.24
N ASP A 20 14.80 -6.47 -4.23
CA ASP A 20 14.85 -7.28 -5.45
C ASP A 20 13.45 -7.46 -6.04
N PHE A 21 13.01 -6.48 -6.84
CA PHE A 21 11.71 -6.55 -7.51
C PHE A 21 11.63 -7.66 -8.56
N LYS A 22 12.77 -8.15 -9.08
CA LYS A 22 12.76 -9.26 -10.02
C LYS A 22 12.31 -10.54 -9.33
N GLN A 23 12.77 -10.79 -8.11
CA GLN A 23 12.32 -11.92 -7.31
C GLN A 23 10.84 -11.80 -6.95
N ILE A 24 10.39 -10.63 -6.49
CA ILE A 24 8.98 -10.40 -6.15
C ILE A 24 8.08 -10.62 -7.38
N ARG A 25 8.45 -10.06 -8.54
CA ARG A 25 7.71 -10.22 -9.79
C ARG A 25 7.66 -11.68 -10.25
N THR A 26 8.77 -12.41 -10.13
CA THR A 26 8.86 -13.83 -10.52
C THR A 26 8.03 -14.72 -9.61
N ALA A 27 7.91 -14.37 -8.32
CA ALA A 27 7.04 -15.08 -7.39
C ALA A 27 5.55 -14.97 -7.78
N SER A 28 5.18 -13.94 -8.54
CA SER A 28 3.82 -13.72 -9.06
C SER A 28 2.74 -13.88 -7.97
N LEU A 29 3.06 -13.41 -6.76
CA LEU A 29 2.15 -13.43 -5.64
C LEU A 29 1.00 -12.46 -5.94
N GLY A 30 -0.24 -12.96 -5.92
CA GLY A 30 -1.40 -12.08 -5.92
C GLY A 30 -1.35 -11.23 -4.66
N LEU A 31 -1.27 -9.90 -4.81
CA LEU A 31 -1.10 -8.96 -3.72
C LEU A 31 -2.30 -8.02 -3.62
N ALA A 32 -2.80 -7.80 -2.41
CA ALA A 32 -3.68 -6.69 -2.11
C ALA A 32 -3.04 -5.73 -1.12
N TYR A 33 -3.31 -4.44 -1.28
CA TYR A 33 -2.82 -3.40 -0.39
C TYR A 33 -3.96 -2.47 -0.02
N ASP A 34 -4.12 -2.17 1.27
CA ASP A 34 -5.06 -1.17 1.75
C ASP A 34 -4.29 0.01 2.35
N ALA A 35 -4.40 1.18 1.71
CA ALA A 35 -3.76 2.40 2.21
C ALA A 35 -4.57 3.06 3.34
N LEU A 36 -5.81 2.60 3.60
CA LEU A 36 -6.74 3.19 4.57
C LEU A 36 -6.88 4.72 4.43
N HIS A 37 -6.84 5.25 3.19
CA HIS A 37 -6.83 6.68 2.87
C HIS A 37 -5.64 7.48 3.44
N GLY A 38 -4.64 6.78 3.98
CA GLY A 38 -3.46 7.33 4.61
C GLY A 38 -2.38 7.80 3.62
N SER A 39 -1.25 8.20 4.19
CA SER A 39 -0.12 8.78 3.47
C SER A 39 0.66 7.76 2.62
N GLY A 40 0.41 6.46 2.82
CA GLY A 40 1.00 5.38 2.02
C GLY A 40 0.39 5.23 0.62
N ALA A 41 -0.77 5.84 0.37
CA ALA A 41 -1.42 5.81 -0.94
C ALA A 41 -0.51 6.40 -2.04
N GLY A 42 -0.31 5.65 -3.12
CA GLY A 42 0.56 6.03 -4.23
C GLY A 42 2.05 5.77 -3.99
N TYR A 43 2.45 5.36 -2.78
CA TYR A 43 3.84 4.97 -2.49
C TYR A 43 4.04 3.48 -2.75
N LEU A 44 3.43 2.60 -1.95
CA LEU A 44 3.67 1.16 -2.07
C LEU A 44 3.02 0.60 -3.34
N ASP A 45 1.74 0.87 -3.56
CA ASP A 45 1.04 0.45 -4.77
C ASP A 45 1.65 1.07 -6.03
N GLY A 46 2.02 2.35 -5.97
CA GLY A 46 2.66 3.06 -7.06
C GLY A 46 4.00 2.42 -7.44
N LEU A 47 4.85 2.14 -6.46
CA LEU A 47 6.15 1.50 -6.67
C LEU A 47 5.99 0.07 -7.23
N LEU A 48 5.07 -0.72 -6.69
CA LEU A 48 4.80 -2.07 -7.19
C LEU A 48 4.31 -2.04 -8.65
N ARG A 49 3.41 -1.11 -8.99
CA ARG A 49 2.92 -0.91 -10.37
C ARG A 49 4.05 -0.47 -11.30
N GLN A 50 4.91 0.45 -10.87
CA GLN A 50 6.10 0.87 -11.63
C GLN A 50 7.05 -0.30 -11.93
N GLU A 51 7.18 -1.24 -11.00
CA GLU A 51 8.02 -2.44 -11.12
C GLU A 51 7.32 -3.62 -11.81
N ASN A 52 6.14 -3.38 -12.41
CA ASN A 52 5.30 -4.36 -13.10
C ASN A 52 4.86 -5.52 -12.22
N ILE A 53 4.58 -5.24 -10.94
CA ILE A 53 4.01 -6.18 -9.98
C ILE A 53 2.52 -5.84 -9.83
N SER A 54 1.66 -6.84 -10.07
CA SER A 54 0.21 -6.65 -9.96
C SER A 54 -0.20 -6.53 -8.49
N VAL A 55 -0.89 -5.44 -8.16
CA VAL A 55 -1.46 -5.17 -6.84
C VAL A 55 -2.90 -4.69 -6.97
N MET A 56 -3.80 -5.28 -6.19
CA MET A 56 -5.15 -4.75 -5.97
C MET A 56 -5.09 -3.79 -4.79
N ALA A 57 -5.07 -2.48 -5.07
CA ALA A 57 -5.03 -1.47 -4.03
C ALA A 57 -6.45 -1.01 -3.65
N LEU A 58 -6.64 -0.70 -2.38
CA LEU A 58 -7.87 -0.21 -1.76
C LEU A 58 -7.58 1.11 -1.07
N HIS A 59 -8.61 1.97 -1.00
CA HIS A 59 -8.57 3.25 -0.31
C HIS A 59 -7.34 4.12 -0.68
N GLU A 60 -6.93 4.06 -1.95
CA GLU A 60 -5.76 4.75 -2.50
C GLU A 60 -5.99 6.25 -2.81
N THR A 61 -7.14 6.78 -2.41
CA THR A 61 -7.47 8.21 -2.53
C THR A 61 -7.46 8.88 -1.16
N ARG A 62 -6.96 10.11 -1.10
CA ARG A 62 -6.97 10.88 0.15
C ARG A 62 -8.40 11.19 0.58
N ASP A 63 -8.77 10.73 1.77
CA ASP A 63 -9.99 11.10 2.47
C ASP A 63 -9.64 11.49 3.92
N VAL A 64 -9.95 12.73 4.31
CA VAL A 64 -9.69 13.23 5.67
C VAL A 64 -10.60 12.60 6.71
N TYR A 65 -11.67 11.93 6.29
CA TYR A 65 -12.55 11.15 7.15
C TYR A 65 -12.18 9.67 7.21
N PHE A 66 -11.19 9.23 6.41
CA PHE A 66 -10.74 7.84 6.34
C PHE A 66 -11.90 6.84 6.18
N GLY A 67 -12.88 7.15 5.34
CA GLY A 67 -14.06 6.29 5.15
C GLY A 67 -14.98 6.19 6.37
N GLY A 68 -14.83 7.07 7.37
CA GLY A 68 -15.59 7.05 8.62
C GLY A 68 -14.98 6.16 9.70
N HIS A 69 -13.75 5.70 9.51
CA HIS A 69 -13.05 4.77 10.38
C HIS A 69 -11.67 5.32 10.79
N HIS A 70 -11.07 4.78 11.85
CA HIS A 70 -9.67 5.11 12.15
C HIS A 70 -8.76 4.52 11.05
N PRO A 71 -7.64 5.14 10.67
CA PRO A 71 -6.72 4.54 9.71
C PRO A 71 -5.69 3.68 10.45
N GLU A 72 -6.10 2.51 10.96
CA GLU A 72 -5.23 1.58 11.66
C GLU A 72 -5.34 0.16 11.06
N PRO A 73 -4.24 -0.58 10.84
CA PRO A 73 -4.29 -1.93 10.29
C PRO A 73 -4.74 -2.96 11.35
N ALA A 74 -5.86 -2.71 12.03
CA ALA A 74 -6.48 -3.59 13.00
C ALA A 74 -7.45 -4.58 12.33
N ASP A 75 -7.63 -5.76 12.92
CA ASP A 75 -8.39 -6.87 12.34
C ASP A 75 -9.82 -6.47 11.91
N GLU A 76 -10.43 -5.58 12.71
CA GLU A 76 -11.77 -5.00 12.54
C GLU A 76 -11.89 -4.12 11.30
N GLN A 77 -10.79 -3.48 10.87
CA GLN A 77 -10.76 -2.55 9.74
C GLN A 77 -10.37 -3.23 8.42
N LEU A 78 -9.72 -4.40 8.49
CA LEU A 78 -9.25 -5.15 7.32
C LEU A 78 -10.31 -6.09 6.71
N GLY A 79 -11.59 -5.91 7.04
CA GLY A 79 -12.68 -6.75 6.54
C GLY A 79 -12.78 -6.75 5.02
N GLU A 80 -12.68 -5.58 4.39
CA GLU A 80 -12.71 -5.45 2.94
C GLU A 80 -11.46 -6.04 2.28
N LEU A 81 -10.27 -5.75 2.82
CA LEU A 81 -9.01 -6.33 2.37
C LEU A 81 -9.07 -7.86 2.36
N LYS A 82 -9.52 -8.48 3.46
CA LYS A 82 -9.73 -9.93 3.55
C LYS A 82 -10.71 -10.45 2.49
N ALA A 83 -11.81 -9.73 2.26
CA ALA A 83 -12.81 -10.12 1.26
C ALA A 83 -12.22 -10.06 -0.16
N VAL A 84 -11.49 -9.00 -0.49
CA VAL A 84 -10.81 -8.82 -1.78
C VAL A 84 -9.76 -9.92 -1.99
N MET A 85 -8.95 -10.21 -0.97
CA MET A 85 -7.98 -11.31 -1.04
C MET A 85 -8.67 -12.65 -1.31
N LYS A 86 -9.73 -12.96 -0.56
CA LYS A 86 -10.46 -14.22 -0.70
C LYS A 86 -11.12 -14.35 -2.08
N ASN A 87 -11.79 -13.31 -2.56
CA ASN A 87 -12.53 -13.31 -3.82
C ASN A 87 -11.59 -13.40 -5.03
N ASN A 88 -10.40 -12.79 -4.94
CA ASN A 88 -9.42 -12.76 -6.03
C ASN A 88 -8.27 -13.77 -5.84
N ARG A 89 -8.36 -14.63 -4.82
CA ARG A 89 -7.36 -15.67 -4.49
C ARG A 89 -5.94 -15.11 -4.30
N LEU A 90 -5.84 -13.92 -3.74
CA LEU A 90 -4.58 -13.25 -3.44
C LEU A 90 -3.90 -13.95 -2.25
N LYS A 91 -2.58 -13.88 -2.23
CA LYS A 91 -1.70 -14.63 -1.31
C LYS A 91 -1.04 -13.75 -0.26
N LEU A 92 -1.05 -12.44 -0.45
CA LEU A 92 -0.49 -11.49 0.50
C LEU A 92 -1.42 -10.27 0.58
N GLY A 93 -1.85 -9.95 1.79
CA GLY A 93 -2.53 -8.70 2.11
C GLY A 93 -1.62 -7.81 2.93
N LEU A 94 -1.54 -6.54 2.55
CA LEU A 94 -0.82 -5.51 3.29
C LEU A 94 -1.78 -4.38 3.60
N ALA A 95 -1.60 -3.75 4.76
CA ALA A 95 -2.27 -2.50 5.09
C ALA A 95 -1.31 -1.59 5.84
N THR A 96 -1.43 -0.29 5.66
CA THR A 96 -0.68 0.71 6.44
C THR A 96 -1.62 1.61 7.22
N ASP A 97 -1.14 2.18 8.31
CA ASP A 97 -1.88 3.20 9.05
C ASP A 97 -1.79 4.60 8.40
N GLY A 98 -2.40 5.60 9.04
CA GLY A 98 -2.63 6.93 8.46
C GLY A 98 -1.37 7.68 7.99
N ASP A 99 -0.24 7.57 8.68
CA ASP A 99 1.06 8.12 8.29
C ASP A 99 2.01 7.07 7.69
N ALA A 100 1.56 5.82 7.61
CA ALA A 100 2.19 4.69 6.94
C ALA A 100 3.54 4.26 7.51
N ASP A 101 3.76 4.45 8.81
CA ASP A 101 4.93 3.92 9.53
C ASP A 101 4.65 2.54 10.16
N ARG A 102 3.37 2.19 10.35
CA ARG A 102 2.93 0.86 10.82
C ARG A 102 2.21 0.11 9.71
N PHE A 103 2.29 -1.22 9.78
CA PHE A 103 1.64 -2.08 8.79
C PHE A 103 1.07 -3.37 9.40
N GLY A 104 0.00 -3.86 8.78
CA GLY A 104 -0.58 -5.18 9.00
C GLY A 104 -0.29 -6.11 7.83
N VAL A 105 -0.23 -7.41 8.10
CA VAL A 105 0.03 -8.46 7.11
C VAL A 105 -0.99 -9.58 7.27
N LEU A 106 -1.57 -10.02 6.15
CA LEU A 106 -2.56 -11.09 6.06
C LEU A 106 -2.15 -12.16 5.04
#